data_AF-A0A9X2M7G8-F1
#
_entry.id   AF-A0A9X2M7G8-F1
#
_cell.length_a   1.000
_cell.length_b   1.000
_cell.length_c   1.000
_cell.angle_alpha   90.00
_cell.angle_beta   90.00
_cell.angle_gamma   90.00
#
_symmetry.space_group_name_H-M   'P 1'
#
loop_
_entity.id
_entity.type
_entity.pdbx_description
1 polymer ?
#
loop_
_entity_poly.entity_id
_entity_poly.type
_entity_poly.pdbx_seq_one_letter_code
_entity_poly.pdbx_strand_id
1 'polypeptide(L)'
;MARRTFVVVDITEIYVHWYAGRSKSALAASLGVDRKTVRKTLAPAEASGITPGGPPMSEADWSKLIKEWFPGLVDRRLRQVTWPEIDKHRDYIKNLLGTVTVSTIHQRLRDEHKLQVSISSFRRWVHATLPDEAAKSQVTVLRDTATTAMDIAATIESGRCTTLLTDLATELTPHRTAAPVGAVLDRLSAESLSR
;
A
#
# COMPACT_ATOMS: atom_id res chain seq x y z
N MET A 1 -16.17 22.16 0.88
CA MET A 1 -16.39 21.21 2.01
C MET A 1 -15.27 20.19 2.03
N ALA A 2 -14.64 19.96 3.18
CA ALA A 2 -13.71 18.86 3.34
C ALA A 2 -14.43 17.52 3.11
N ARG A 3 -13.81 16.56 2.41
CA ARG A 3 -14.39 15.24 2.23
C ARG A 3 -14.33 14.48 3.56
N ARG A 4 -15.46 14.39 4.28
CA ARG A 4 -15.59 13.53 5.46
C ARG A 4 -15.65 12.06 5.01
N THR A 5 -14.82 11.21 5.60
CA THR A 5 -14.90 9.76 5.40
C THR A 5 -15.97 9.21 6.34
N PHE A 6 -16.99 8.53 5.80
CA PHE A 6 -18.00 7.85 6.61
C PHE A 6 -17.54 6.43 6.97
N VAL A 7 -17.59 6.12 8.26
CA VAL A 7 -17.43 4.77 8.80
C VAL A 7 -18.79 4.20 9.23
N VAL A 8 -18.81 2.92 9.60
CA VAL A 8 -20.04 2.22 10.01
C VAL A 8 -20.74 2.96 11.16
N VAL A 9 -19.97 3.44 12.15
CA VAL A 9 -20.50 4.17 13.32
C VAL A 9 -21.29 5.42 12.90
N ASP A 10 -20.76 6.26 12.01
CA ASP A 10 -21.47 7.47 11.54
C ASP A 10 -22.81 7.12 10.88
N ILE A 11 -22.87 5.99 10.18
CA ILE A 11 -24.08 5.55 9.50
C ILE A 11 -25.05 4.94 10.50
N THR A 12 -24.58 4.15 11.45
CA THR A 12 -25.43 3.64 12.53
C THR A 12 -26.07 4.77 13.32
N GLU A 13 -25.34 5.83 13.63
CA GLU A 13 -25.85 7.02 14.31
C GLU A 13 -26.98 7.71 13.51
N ILE A 14 -26.83 7.84 12.18
CA ILE A 14 -27.90 8.34 11.30
C ILE A 14 -29.17 7.49 11.42
N TYR A 15 -29.03 6.17 11.39
CA TYR A 15 -30.14 5.23 11.42
C TYR A 15 -30.85 5.22 12.77
N VAL A 16 -30.12 5.18 13.89
CA VAL A 16 -30.69 5.21 15.24
C VAL A 16 -31.51 6.48 15.44
N HIS A 17 -30.96 7.65 15.10
CA HIS A 17 -31.66 8.91 15.32
C HIS A 17 -32.83 9.12 14.34
N TRP A 18 -32.69 8.70 13.08
CA TRP A 18 -33.79 8.73 12.13
C TRP A 18 -34.94 7.84 12.57
N TYR A 19 -34.64 6.63 13.03
CA TYR A 19 -35.64 5.66 13.47
C TYR A 19 -36.34 6.10 14.77
N ALA A 20 -35.63 6.81 15.65
CA ALA A 20 -36.20 7.50 16.81
C ALA A 20 -37.07 8.74 16.45
N GLY A 21 -37.31 9.01 15.16
CA GLY A 21 -38.22 10.05 14.69
C GLY A 21 -37.56 11.39 14.36
N ARG A 22 -36.23 11.51 14.43
CA ARG A 22 -35.55 12.75 14.02
C ARG A 22 -35.67 12.94 12.51
N SER A 23 -36.01 14.16 12.09
CA SER A 23 -36.13 14.49 10.68
C SER A 23 -34.77 14.43 9.95
N LYS A 24 -34.81 14.10 8.65
CA LYS A 24 -33.60 14.06 7.79
C LYS A 24 -32.86 15.40 7.74
N SER A 25 -33.57 16.53 7.89
CA SER A 25 -32.97 17.87 7.96
C SER A 25 -32.26 18.12 9.28
N ALA A 26 -32.85 17.71 10.42
CA ALA A 26 -32.21 17.83 11.72
C ALA A 26 -30.95 16.95 11.83
N LEU A 27 -30.97 15.75 11.23
CA LEU A 27 -29.79 14.87 11.14
C LEU A 27 -28.66 15.48 10.32
N ALA A 28 -28.99 16.04 9.15
CA ALA A 28 -28.02 16.71 8.29
C ALA A 28 -27.31 17.86 9.03
N ALA A 29 -28.09 18.68 9.76
CA ALA A 29 -27.56 19.76 10.56
C ALA A 29 -26.68 19.27 11.72
N SER A 30 -27.13 18.25 12.48
CA SER A 30 -26.39 17.77 13.65
C SER A 30 -25.07 17.07 13.30
N LEU A 31 -25.02 16.37 12.17
CA LEU A 31 -23.84 15.63 11.74
C LEU A 31 -22.90 16.47 10.84
N GLY A 32 -23.32 17.67 10.44
CA GLY A 32 -22.59 18.50 9.49
C GLY A 32 -22.48 17.87 8.10
N VAL A 33 -23.55 17.20 7.64
CA VAL A 33 -23.58 16.41 6.41
C VAL A 33 -24.65 16.96 5.46
N ASP A 34 -24.38 16.91 4.15
CA ASP A 34 -25.39 17.26 3.15
C ASP A 34 -26.65 16.37 3.23
N ARG A 35 -27.83 16.98 3.09
CA ARG A 35 -29.13 16.30 3.18
C ARG A 35 -29.28 15.19 2.14
N LYS A 36 -28.67 15.30 0.96
CA LYS A 36 -28.67 14.26 -0.07
C LYS A 36 -27.92 13.02 0.39
N THR A 37 -26.84 13.18 1.15
CA THR A 37 -26.11 12.06 1.76
C THR A 37 -26.98 11.33 2.75
N VAL A 38 -27.67 12.04 3.66
CA VAL A 38 -28.61 11.43 4.61
C VAL A 38 -29.70 10.64 3.88
N ARG A 39 -30.29 11.21 2.82
CA ARG A 39 -31.29 10.50 1.98
C ARG A 39 -30.71 9.26 1.31
N LYS A 40 -29.51 9.35 0.73
CA LYS A 40 -28.83 8.22 0.08
C LYS A 40 -28.52 7.10 1.08
N THR A 41 -28.07 7.48 2.28
CA THR A 41 -27.74 6.53 3.35
C THR A 41 -28.96 5.79 3.87
N LEU A 42 -30.13 6.45 3.96
CA LEU A 42 -31.38 5.85 4.46
C LEU A 42 -32.17 5.07 3.39
N ALA A 43 -31.85 5.23 2.10
CA ALA A 43 -32.60 4.60 1.02
C ALA A 43 -32.74 3.06 1.15
N PRO A 44 -31.72 2.30 1.58
CA PRO A 44 -31.87 0.85 1.78
C PRO A 44 -32.86 0.48 2.90
N ALA A 45 -32.92 1.27 3.98
CA ALA A 45 -33.92 1.08 5.04
C ALA A 45 -35.34 1.25 4.51
N GLU A 46 -35.56 2.35 3.78
CA GLU A 46 -36.86 2.69 3.22
C GLU A 46 -37.30 1.65 2.17
N ALA A 47 -36.35 1.18 1.35
CA ALA A 47 -36.59 0.09 0.39
C ALA A 47 -36.90 -1.25 1.05
N SER A 48 -36.38 -1.48 2.27
CA SER A 48 -36.69 -2.67 3.09
C SER A 48 -38.00 -2.53 3.88
N GLY A 49 -38.77 -1.46 3.64
CA GLY A 49 -40.06 -1.21 4.30
C GLY A 49 -39.92 -0.68 5.73
N ILE A 50 -38.72 -0.32 6.18
CA ILE A 50 -38.51 0.23 7.52
C ILE A 50 -38.94 1.70 7.52
N THR A 51 -39.79 2.07 8.47
CA THR A 51 -40.23 3.45 8.69
C THR A 51 -39.87 3.92 10.10
N PRO A 52 -39.64 5.23 10.32
CA PRO A 52 -39.42 5.78 11.66
C PRO A 52 -40.55 5.43 12.62
N GLY A 53 -40.22 5.23 13.91
CA GLY A 53 -41.19 4.96 14.96
C GLY A 53 -41.61 3.50 15.12
N GLY A 54 -40.91 2.55 14.49
CA GLY A 54 -41.14 1.12 14.72
C GLY A 54 -40.54 0.61 16.05
N PRO A 55 -40.61 -0.71 16.32
CA PRO A 55 -40.06 -1.33 17.53
C PRO A 55 -38.57 -0.99 17.72
N PRO A 56 -38.11 -0.67 18.94
CA PRO A 56 -36.75 -0.21 19.17
C PRO A 56 -35.74 -1.25 18.67
N MET A 57 -34.82 -0.83 17.80
CA MET A 57 -33.71 -1.65 17.33
C MET A 57 -32.42 -1.22 18.00
N SER A 58 -31.59 -2.20 18.38
CA SER A 58 -30.31 -1.92 19.01
C SER A 58 -29.27 -1.42 17.99
N GLU A 59 -28.21 -0.78 18.48
CA GLU A 59 -27.07 -0.39 17.64
C GLU A 59 -26.44 -1.59 16.92
N ALA A 60 -26.42 -2.76 17.57
CA ALA A 60 -25.87 -3.99 17.01
C ALA A 60 -26.70 -4.50 15.82
N ASP A 61 -28.02 -4.42 15.92
CA ASP A 61 -28.94 -4.82 14.84
C ASP A 61 -28.75 -3.93 13.61
N TRP A 62 -28.65 -2.62 13.84
CA TRP A 62 -28.35 -1.66 12.77
C TRP A 62 -26.98 -1.92 12.14
N SER A 63 -25.96 -2.14 12.95
CA SER A 63 -24.61 -2.44 12.47
C SER A 63 -24.62 -3.66 11.55
N LYS A 64 -25.37 -4.72 11.89
CA LYS A 64 -25.51 -5.90 11.04
C LYS A 64 -26.14 -5.57 9.68
N LEU A 65 -27.28 -4.88 9.66
CA LEU A 65 -27.98 -4.49 8.43
C LEU A 65 -27.14 -3.53 7.57
N ILE A 66 -26.42 -2.59 8.18
CA ILE A 66 -25.56 -1.65 7.48
C ILE A 66 -24.38 -2.37 6.80
N LYS A 67 -23.79 -3.37 7.44
CA LYS A 67 -22.73 -4.19 6.84
C LYS A 67 -23.23 -4.94 5.60
N GLU A 68 -24.50 -5.38 5.62
CA GLU A 68 -25.15 -6.06 4.50
C GLU A 68 -25.48 -5.09 3.36
N TRP A 69 -26.10 -3.95 3.65
CA TRP A 69 -26.49 -2.97 2.62
C TRP A 69 -25.31 -2.19 2.04
N PHE A 70 -24.26 -1.99 2.83
CA PHE A 70 -23.09 -1.21 2.46
C PHE A 70 -21.82 -2.04 2.67
N PRO A 71 -21.63 -3.13 1.92
CA PRO A 71 -20.49 -4.02 2.12
C PRO A 71 -19.17 -3.28 1.92
N GLY A 72 -19.14 -2.24 1.07
CA GLY A 72 -17.96 -1.39 0.88
C GLY A 72 -17.55 -0.55 2.10
N LEU A 73 -18.38 -0.36 3.13
CA LEU A 73 -17.96 0.24 4.42
C LEU A 73 -17.05 -0.67 5.22
N VAL A 74 -17.27 -1.98 5.10
CA VAL A 74 -16.55 -3.00 5.84
C VAL A 74 -15.38 -3.50 5.00
N ASP A 75 -15.68 -3.82 3.74
CA ASP A 75 -14.71 -4.27 2.78
C ASP A 75 -14.20 -3.10 1.95
N ARG A 76 -13.04 -2.60 2.38
CA ARG A 76 -12.32 -1.51 1.70
C ARG A 76 -12.00 -1.87 0.25
N ARG A 77 -11.93 -3.16 -0.11
CA ARG A 77 -11.70 -3.68 -1.48
C ARG A 77 -12.71 -3.14 -2.47
N LEU A 78 -13.98 -3.14 -2.07
CA LEU A 78 -15.11 -2.76 -2.91
C LEU A 78 -15.14 -1.26 -3.24
N ARG A 79 -14.33 -0.44 -2.56
CA ARG A 79 -14.18 0.99 -2.86
C ARG A 79 -13.06 1.30 -3.85
N GLN A 80 -12.20 0.33 -4.15
CA GLN A 80 -10.97 0.58 -4.87
C GLN A 80 -11.17 0.31 -6.36
N VAL A 81 -11.44 1.38 -7.11
CA VAL A 81 -11.71 1.34 -8.55
C VAL A 81 -10.58 0.69 -9.35
N THR A 82 -9.33 0.75 -8.85
CA THR A 82 -8.17 0.16 -9.51
C THR A 82 -7.93 -1.32 -9.17
N TRP A 83 -8.64 -1.89 -8.19
CA TRP A 83 -8.40 -3.26 -7.72
C TRP A 83 -8.89 -4.34 -8.70
N PRO A 84 -10.01 -4.15 -9.43
CA PRO A 84 -10.40 -5.07 -10.49
C PRO A 84 -9.33 -5.24 -11.58
N GLU A 85 -8.55 -4.19 -11.87
CA GLU A 85 -7.44 -4.27 -12.83
C GLU A 85 -6.28 -5.14 -12.30
N ILE A 86 -5.98 -5.02 -11.00
CA ILE A 86 -4.96 -5.84 -10.33
C ILE A 86 -5.44 -7.29 -10.18
N ASP A 87 -6.72 -7.51 -9.90
CA ASP A 87 -7.32 -8.83 -9.69
C ASP A 87 -7.17 -9.75 -10.91
N LYS A 88 -7.15 -9.20 -12.13
CA LYS A 88 -6.89 -9.96 -13.36
C LYS A 88 -5.55 -10.69 -13.36
N HIS A 89 -4.59 -10.21 -12.58
CA HIS A 89 -3.25 -10.75 -12.47
C HIS A 89 -3.03 -11.51 -11.15
N ARG A 90 -4.09 -11.82 -10.41
CA ARG A 90 -3.99 -12.39 -9.05
C ARG A 90 -3.13 -13.64 -8.98
N ASP A 91 -3.32 -14.58 -9.88
CA ASP A 91 -2.60 -15.86 -9.83
C ASP A 91 -1.13 -15.70 -10.24
N TYR A 92 -0.85 -14.83 -11.21
CA TYR A 92 0.52 -14.43 -11.55
C TYR A 92 1.23 -13.77 -10.35
N ILE A 93 0.54 -12.87 -9.64
CA ILE A 93 1.08 -12.22 -8.44
C ILE A 93 1.34 -13.24 -7.34
N LYS A 94 0.39 -14.15 -7.07
CA LYS A 94 0.54 -15.21 -6.06
C LYS A 94 1.77 -16.08 -6.33
N ASN A 95 1.98 -16.49 -7.57
CA ASN A 95 3.09 -17.36 -7.94
C ASN A 95 4.47 -16.70 -7.77
N LEU A 96 4.53 -15.37 -7.78
CA LEU A 96 5.78 -14.62 -7.62
C LEU A 96 6.04 -14.16 -6.18
N LEU A 97 5.01 -14.11 -5.34
CA LEU A 97 5.14 -13.74 -3.94
C LEU A 97 5.99 -14.78 -3.20
N GLY A 98 7.00 -14.32 -2.46
CA GLY A 98 7.99 -15.17 -1.79
C GLY A 98 9.22 -15.50 -2.65
N THR A 99 9.15 -15.34 -3.98
CA THR A 99 10.31 -15.51 -4.88
C THR A 99 10.98 -14.18 -5.21
N VAL A 100 10.19 -13.13 -5.45
CA VAL A 100 10.69 -11.79 -5.78
C VAL A 100 9.95 -10.73 -4.96
N THR A 101 10.55 -9.54 -4.85
CA THR A 101 9.97 -8.46 -4.03
C THR A 101 8.66 -7.93 -4.64
N VAL A 102 7.74 -7.45 -3.80
CA VAL A 102 6.49 -6.82 -4.23
C VAL A 102 6.71 -5.67 -5.22
N SER A 103 7.80 -4.90 -5.06
CA SER A 103 8.18 -3.83 -5.99
C SER A 103 8.59 -4.38 -7.36
N THR A 104 9.31 -5.50 -7.39
CA THR A 104 9.70 -6.18 -8.63
C THR A 104 8.48 -6.73 -9.37
N ILE A 105 7.52 -7.34 -8.65
CA ILE A 105 6.26 -7.82 -9.25
C ILE A 105 5.49 -6.64 -9.89
N HIS A 106 5.40 -5.51 -9.17
CA HIS A 106 4.74 -4.31 -9.70
C HIS A 106 5.43 -3.77 -10.95
N GLN A 107 6.77 -3.73 -10.97
CA GLN A 107 7.52 -3.27 -12.13
C GLN A 107 7.29 -4.16 -13.36
N ARG A 108 7.34 -5.50 -13.20
CA ARG A 108 7.02 -6.44 -14.28
C ARG A 108 5.60 -6.27 -14.79
N LEU A 109 4.62 -6.14 -13.90
CA LEU A 109 3.23 -5.90 -14.29
C LEU A 109 3.05 -4.59 -15.06
N ARG A 110 3.81 -3.54 -14.71
CA ARG A 110 3.80 -2.29 -15.46
C ARG A 110 4.44 -2.46 -16.85
N ASP A 111 5.58 -3.11 -16.93
CA ASP A 111 6.38 -3.15 -18.16
C ASP A 111 5.81 -4.16 -19.17
N GLU A 112 5.48 -5.37 -18.70
CA GLU A 112 5.02 -6.50 -19.51
C GLU A 112 3.50 -6.49 -19.68
N HIS A 113 2.75 -6.24 -18.60
CA HIS A 113 1.29 -6.30 -18.59
C HIS A 113 0.60 -4.92 -18.68
N LYS A 114 1.38 -3.84 -18.83
CA LYS A 114 0.90 -2.45 -18.99
C LYS A 114 -0.01 -1.97 -17.85
N LEU A 115 0.14 -2.54 -16.64
CA LEU A 115 -0.64 -2.16 -15.47
C LEU A 115 -0.38 -0.69 -15.08
N GLN A 116 -1.43 0.13 -15.04
CA GLN A 116 -1.32 1.59 -14.83
C GLN A 116 -1.43 2.02 -13.36
N VAL A 117 -1.67 1.08 -12.45
CA VAL A 117 -1.89 1.40 -11.04
C VAL A 117 -0.59 1.82 -10.33
N SER A 118 -0.70 2.69 -9.34
CA SER A 118 0.45 3.08 -8.51
C SER A 118 0.93 1.94 -7.61
N ILE A 119 2.23 1.94 -7.29
CA ILE A 119 2.83 0.95 -6.38
C ILE A 119 2.17 0.94 -5.00
N SER A 120 1.71 2.09 -4.51
CA SER A 120 0.99 2.20 -3.23
C SER A 120 -0.41 1.61 -3.28
N SER A 121 -1.09 1.64 -4.44
CA SER A 121 -2.38 0.95 -4.63
C SER A 121 -2.15 -0.56 -4.72
N PHE A 122 -1.11 -0.97 -5.43
CA PHE A 122 -0.70 -2.37 -5.55
C PHE A 122 -0.33 -3.01 -4.21
N ARG A 123 0.53 -2.38 -3.41
CA ARG A 123 0.88 -2.88 -2.06
C ARG A 123 -0.35 -3.01 -1.16
N ARG A 124 -1.26 -2.03 -1.20
CA ARG A 124 -2.53 -2.10 -0.46
C ARG A 124 -3.40 -3.26 -0.91
N TRP A 125 -3.48 -3.52 -2.22
CA TRP A 125 -4.16 -4.69 -2.75
C TRP A 125 -3.50 -5.97 -2.22
N VAL A 126 -2.17 -6.12 -2.30
CA VAL A 126 -1.46 -7.33 -1.83
C VAL A 126 -1.78 -7.63 -0.36
N HIS A 127 -1.61 -6.65 0.53
CA HIS A 127 -1.88 -6.83 1.97
C HIS A 127 -3.33 -7.17 2.29
N ALA A 128 -4.28 -6.58 1.57
CA ALA A 128 -5.70 -6.84 1.84
C ALA A 128 -6.19 -8.16 1.22
N THR A 129 -5.51 -8.66 0.18
CA THR A 129 -5.99 -9.76 -0.70
C THR A 129 -5.32 -11.07 -0.45
N LEU A 130 -4.02 -11.00 -0.13
CA LEU A 130 -3.13 -12.14 -0.01
C LEU A 130 -2.37 -12.00 1.32
N PRO A 131 -3.06 -11.96 2.47
CA PRO A 131 -2.41 -11.69 3.76
C PRO A 131 -1.35 -12.75 4.10
N ASP A 132 -1.63 -14.02 3.83
CA ASP A 132 -0.71 -15.14 4.12
C ASP A 132 0.55 -15.07 3.23
N GLU A 133 0.40 -14.73 1.95
CA GLU A 133 1.53 -14.64 1.02
C GLU A 133 2.31 -13.34 1.17
N ALA A 134 1.65 -12.26 1.59
CA ALA A 134 2.31 -11.03 2.00
C ALA A 134 3.17 -11.26 3.25
N ALA A 135 2.70 -12.06 4.22
CA ALA A 135 3.47 -12.43 5.40
C ALA A 135 4.70 -13.28 5.02
N LYS A 136 4.55 -14.28 4.14
CA LYS A 136 5.68 -15.07 3.62
C LYS A 136 6.68 -14.23 2.84
N SER A 137 6.22 -13.24 2.07
CA SER A 137 7.11 -12.30 1.36
C SER A 137 7.87 -11.33 2.28
N GLN A 138 7.43 -11.14 3.53
CA GLN A 138 8.18 -10.38 4.54
C GLN A 138 9.20 -11.23 5.30
N VAL A 139 9.16 -12.55 5.15
CA VAL A 139 10.23 -13.42 5.61
C VAL A 139 11.42 -13.21 4.67
N THR A 140 12.29 -12.29 5.05
CA THR A 140 13.60 -12.14 4.43
C THR A 140 14.38 -13.42 4.70
N VAL A 141 14.45 -14.32 3.71
CA VAL A 141 15.44 -15.41 3.76
C VAL A 141 16.80 -14.72 3.77
N LEU A 142 17.49 -14.81 4.91
CA LEU A 142 18.88 -14.39 5.05
C LEU A 142 19.68 -15.11 3.96
N ARG A 143 20.13 -14.38 2.93
CA ARG A 143 21.16 -14.91 2.04
C ARG A 143 22.36 -15.25 2.91
N ASP A 144 22.88 -16.45 2.72
CA ASP A 144 24.00 -16.98 3.48
C ASP A 144 25.17 -15.98 3.46
N THR A 145 25.34 -15.26 4.57
CA THR A 145 26.32 -14.18 4.71
C THR A 145 27.74 -14.74 4.67
N ALA A 146 27.90 -16.05 4.93
CA ALA A 146 29.17 -16.75 4.88
C ALA A 146 29.75 -16.80 3.46
N THR A 147 28.93 -17.09 2.43
CA THR A 147 29.39 -17.15 1.03
C THR A 147 29.80 -15.77 0.53
N THR A 148 29.02 -14.73 0.85
CA THR A 148 29.33 -13.34 0.43
C THR A 148 30.60 -12.82 1.11
N ALA A 149 30.80 -13.14 2.38
CA ALA A 149 32.00 -12.75 3.11
C ALA A 149 33.26 -13.47 2.58
N MET A 150 33.16 -14.77 2.23
CA MET A 150 34.26 -15.51 1.60
C MET A 150 34.63 -14.94 0.23
N ASP A 151 33.66 -14.57 -0.60
CA ASP A 151 33.93 -13.98 -1.92
C ASP A 151 34.64 -12.62 -1.82
N ILE A 152 34.23 -11.79 -0.85
CA ILE A 152 34.90 -10.51 -0.58
C ILE A 152 36.31 -10.74 -0.04
N ALA A 153 36.48 -11.67 0.91
CA ALA A 153 37.79 -12.00 1.46
C ALA A 153 38.74 -12.53 0.37
N ALA A 154 38.28 -13.43 -0.50
CA ALA A 154 39.05 -13.94 -1.63
C ALA A 154 39.40 -12.84 -2.66
N THR A 155 38.50 -11.86 -2.86
CA THR A 155 38.76 -10.71 -3.75
C THR A 155 39.80 -9.74 -3.16
N ILE A 156 39.79 -9.57 -1.84
CA ILE A 156 40.79 -8.77 -1.11
C ILE A 156 42.14 -9.50 -1.13
N GLU A 157 42.17 -10.80 -0.83
CA GLU A 157 43.38 -11.62 -0.73
C GLU A 157 44.05 -11.82 -2.10
N SER A 158 43.27 -11.94 -3.17
CA SER A 158 43.79 -12.00 -4.55
C SER A 158 44.30 -10.67 -5.11
N GLY A 159 44.20 -9.56 -4.35
CA GLY A 159 44.59 -8.23 -4.84
C GLY A 159 43.70 -7.69 -5.96
N ARG A 160 42.53 -8.30 -6.21
CA ARG A 160 41.60 -7.83 -7.25
C ARG A 160 40.94 -6.51 -6.85
N CYS A 161 40.75 -6.25 -5.56
CA CYS A 161 40.25 -4.95 -5.09
C CYS A 161 41.22 -3.80 -5.41
N THR A 162 42.53 -4.00 -5.29
CA THR A 162 43.50 -2.93 -5.55
C THR A 162 43.56 -2.61 -7.04
N THR A 163 43.58 -3.62 -7.91
CA THR A 163 43.55 -3.44 -9.36
C THR A 163 42.30 -2.70 -9.84
N LEU A 164 41.11 -3.07 -9.35
CA LEU A 164 39.86 -2.37 -9.69
C LEU A 164 39.86 -0.89 -9.24
N LEU A 165 40.46 -0.57 -8.09
CA LEU A 165 40.59 0.81 -7.62
C LEU A 165 41.59 1.61 -8.45
N THR A 166 42.69 0.98 -8.89
CA THR A 166 43.68 1.60 -9.79
C THR A 166 43.09 1.87 -11.18
N ASP A 167 42.33 0.92 -11.73
CA ASP A 167 41.66 1.08 -13.02
C ASP A 167 40.62 2.20 -12.96
N LEU A 168 39.81 2.25 -11.90
CA LEU A 168 38.84 3.32 -11.67
C LEU A 168 39.51 4.69 -11.51
N ALA A 169 40.63 4.77 -10.78
CA ALA A 169 41.39 6.01 -10.65
C ALA A 169 41.95 6.47 -12.00
N THR A 170 42.40 5.53 -12.84
CA THR A 170 42.90 5.81 -14.19
C THR A 170 41.79 6.34 -15.09
N GLU A 171 40.60 5.72 -15.06
CA GLU A 171 39.45 6.12 -15.85
C GLU A 171 38.90 7.50 -15.45
N LEU A 172 38.96 7.84 -14.16
CA LEU A 172 38.47 9.13 -13.64
C LEU A 172 39.49 10.28 -13.75
N THR A 173 40.77 9.98 -13.99
CA THR A 173 41.85 10.98 -14.08
C THR A 173 41.57 12.11 -15.10
N PRO A 174 41.03 11.85 -16.30
CA PRO A 174 40.68 12.91 -17.26
C PRO A 174 39.64 13.92 -16.74
N HIS A 175 38.84 13.54 -15.74
CA HIS A 175 37.78 14.38 -15.17
C HIS A 175 38.17 15.04 -13.85
N ARG A 176 39.45 14.97 -13.44
CA ARG A 176 39.95 15.46 -12.14
C ARG A 176 39.64 16.93 -11.85
N THR A 177 39.52 17.76 -12.89
CA THR A 177 39.21 19.20 -12.75
C THR A 177 37.78 19.47 -12.28
N ALA A 178 36.87 18.48 -12.36
CA ALA A 178 35.57 18.56 -11.74
C ALA A 178 35.71 18.38 -10.21
N ALA A 179 35.29 19.38 -9.44
CA ALA A 179 35.41 19.40 -7.97
C ALA A 179 35.03 18.08 -7.24
N PRO A 180 33.92 17.38 -7.58
CA PRO A 180 33.60 16.12 -6.92
C PRO A 180 34.55 14.97 -7.30
N VAL A 181 35.16 15.00 -8.48
CA VAL A 181 36.07 13.94 -8.98
C VAL A 181 37.46 14.09 -8.38
N GLY A 182 37.98 15.33 -8.27
CA GLY A 182 39.26 15.61 -7.64
C GLY A 182 39.32 15.13 -6.19
N ALA A 183 38.30 15.45 -5.38
CA ALA A 183 38.22 15.04 -3.98
C ALA A 183 38.16 13.50 -3.79
N VAL A 184 37.53 12.78 -4.73
CA VAL A 184 37.48 11.31 -4.71
C VAL A 184 38.84 10.72 -5.07
N LEU A 185 39.54 11.24 -6.08
CA LEU A 185 40.89 10.80 -6.45
C LEU A 185 41.91 11.04 -5.34
N ASP A 186 41.83 12.17 -4.64
CA ASP A 186 42.72 12.48 -3.51
C ASP A 186 42.51 11.51 -2.34
N ARG A 187 41.26 11.14 -2.05
CA ARG A 187 40.92 10.16 -0.99
C ARG A 187 41.39 8.75 -1.33
N LEU A 188 41.19 8.31 -2.57
CA LEU A 188 41.67 7.01 -3.06
C LEU A 188 43.21 6.91 -2.98
N SER A 189 43.90 8.02 -3.29
CA SER A 189 45.37 8.08 -3.22
C SER A 189 45.88 8.01 -1.77
N ALA A 190 45.21 8.71 -0.85
CA ALA A 190 45.55 8.69 0.58
C ALA A 190 45.35 7.31 1.23
N GLU A 191 44.28 6.60 0.86
CA GLU A 191 44.00 5.25 1.38
C GLU A 191 45.02 4.21 0.85
N SER A 192 45.51 4.36 -0.39
CA SER A 192 46.50 3.47 -0.98
C SER A 192 47.91 3.54 -0.36
N LEU A 193 48.26 4.67 0.27
CA LEU A 193 49.56 4.90 0.93
C LEU A 193 49.58 4.46 2.40
N SER A 194 48.44 4.01 2.94
CA SER A 194 48.26 3.63 4.35
C SER A 194 48.23 2.11 4.60
N ARG A 195 48.47 1.29 3.56
CA ARG A 195 48.50 -0.18 3.62
C ARG A 195 49.88 -0.74 3.31
#